data_AF-A0A6A3JME4-F1
#
_entry.id   AF-A0A6A3JME4-F1
#
_cell.length_a   1.000
_cell.length_b   1.000
_cell.length_c   1.000
_cell.angle_alpha   90.00
_cell.angle_beta   90.00
_cell.angle_gamma   90.00
#
_symmetry.space_group_name_H-M   'P 1'
#
loop_
_entity.id
_entity.type
_entity.pdbx_description
1 polymer ?
#
loop_
_entity_poly.entity_id
_entity_poly.type
_entity_poly.pdbx_seq_one_letter_code
_entity_poly.pdbx_strand_id
1 'polypeptide(L)'
;MNTWVKYTDDFNKAYPDTEITLLSVLSKRFKEETVVQMLIAAKKVPSTENLAVKIQAEQAKLWLSKGKTPAEVLALLHLGKQENSLFSNPLFTAWIEYTDEYNKIYFGTRNTAIPALKAYYNDDVLAKMILAAKKNPSTSSLSKRMYDELVRSWSTNKLAP
;
A
#
# COMPACT_ATOMS: atom_id res chain seq x y z
N MET A 1 -20.62 5.87 17.13
CA MET A 1 -20.97 4.92 16.04
C MET A 1 -21.31 5.74 14.80
N ASN A 2 -20.67 5.49 13.64
CA ASN A 2 -20.99 6.23 12.43
C ASN A 2 -22.27 5.65 11.79
N THR A 3 -23.30 6.49 11.59
CA THR A 3 -24.61 6.10 11.04
C THR A 3 -24.48 5.31 9.72
N TRP A 4 -23.49 5.63 8.90
CA TRP A 4 -23.22 4.96 7.63
C TRP A 4 -22.69 3.53 7.78
N VAL A 5 -21.88 3.28 8.80
CA VAL A 5 -21.39 1.92 9.10
C VAL A 5 -22.57 1.06 9.56
N LYS A 6 -23.38 1.60 10.48
CA LYS A 6 -24.58 0.90 10.98
C LYS A 6 -25.55 0.57 9.84
N TYR A 7 -25.81 1.52 8.95
CA TYR A 7 -26.65 1.28 7.77
C TYR A 7 -26.12 0.14 6.89
N THR A 8 -24.81 0.10 6.64
CA THR A 8 -24.18 -0.94 5.81
C THR A 8 -24.31 -2.30 6.47
N ASP A 9 -24.06 -2.40 7.77
CA ASP A 9 -24.18 -3.63 8.54
C ASP A 9 -25.64 -4.13 8.57
N ASP A 10 -26.61 -3.22 8.82
CA ASP A 10 -28.04 -3.52 8.83
C ASP A 10 -28.54 -3.95 7.43
N PHE A 11 -28.05 -3.30 6.36
CA PHE A 11 -28.38 -3.65 4.97
C PHE A 11 -27.86 -5.04 4.61
N ASN A 12 -26.59 -5.34 4.89
CA ASN A 12 -26.00 -6.64 4.59
C ASN A 12 -26.66 -7.77 5.39
N LYS A 13 -27.08 -7.50 6.63
CA LYS A 13 -27.86 -8.45 7.44
C LYS A 13 -29.24 -8.74 6.84
N ALA A 14 -29.90 -7.73 6.27
CA ALA A 14 -31.22 -7.86 5.67
C ALA A 14 -31.17 -8.47 4.25
N TYR A 15 -30.09 -8.22 3.51
CA TYR A 15 -29.91 -8.64 2.12
C TYR A 15 -28.56 -9.36 1.92
N PRO A 16 -28.42 -10.61 2.42
CA PRO A 16 -27.14 -11.33 2.41
C PRO A 16 -26.63 -11.66 0.99
N ASP A 17 -27.52 -11.76 0.00
CA ASP A 17 -27.12 -12.04 -1.40
C ASP A 17 -26.62 -10.80 -2.15
N THR A 18 -26.77 -9.60 -1.57
CA THR A 18 -26.38 -8.32 -2.20
C THR A 18 -25.52 -7.47 -1.28
N GLU A 19 -24.56 -8.08 -0.59
CA GLU A 19 -23.68 -7.34 0.31
C GLU A 19 -23.04 -6.12 -0.37
N ILE A 20 -23.16 -4.97 0.28
CA ILE A 20 -22.47 -3.74 -0.11
C ILE A 20 -21.35 -3.46 0.90
N THR A 21 -20.23 -2.98 0.39
CA THR A 21 -19.16 -2.42 1.22
C THR A 21 -19.18 -0.90 1.13
N LEU A 22 -18.66 -0.23 2.15
CA LEU A 22 -18.48 1.22 2.11
C LEU A 22 -17.60 1.63 0.93
N LEU A 23 -16.56 0.83 0.64
CA LEU A 23 -15.74 1.01 -0.55
C LEU A 23 -16.55 0.93 -1.85
N SER A 24 -17.45 -0.04 -1.98
CA SER A 24 -18.26 -0.23 -3.20
C SER A 24 -19.17 0.97 -3.47
N VAL A 25 -19.70 1.60 -2.42
CA VAL A 25 -20.55 2.78 -2.55
C VAL A 25 -19.74 4.00 -2.99
N LEU A 26 -18.56 4.21 -2.39
CA LEU A 26 -17.64 5.28 -2.82
C LEU A 26 -17.18 5.08 -4.27
N SER A 27 -16.85 3.85 -4.65
CA SER A 27 -16.37 3.49 -5.99
C SER A 27 -17.44 3.66 -7.08
N LYS A 28 -18.73 3.65 -6.74
CA LYS A 28 -19.82 3.96 -7.68
C LYS A 28 -19.88 5.45 -8.06
N ARG A 29 -19.31 6.33 -7.23
CA ARG A 29 -19.42 7.79 -7.40
C ARG A 29 -18.09 8.46 -7.77
N PHE A 30 -16.99 7.86 -7.34
CA PHE A 30 -15.66 8.46 -7.48
C PHE A 30 -14.69 7.48 -8.14
N LYS A 31 -13.77 8.04 -8.92
CA LYS A 31 -12.64 7.28 -9.47
C LYS A 31 -11.78 6.75 -8.33
N GLU A 32 -11.14 5.61 -8.55
CA GLU A 32 -10.31 4.93 -7.54
C GLU A 32 -9.24 5.84 -6.94
N GLU A 33 -8.50 6.57 -7.79
CA GLU A 33 -7.52 7.58 -7.37
C GLU A 33 -8.14 8.58 -6.37
N THR A 34 -9.31 9.12 -6.70
CA THR A 34 -10.03 10.05 -5.82
C THR A 34 -10.42 9.40 -4.50
N VAL A 35 -10.89 8.15 -4.51
CA VAL A 35 -11.21 7.40 -3.29
C VAL A 35 -9.97 7.21 -2.42
N VAL A 36 -8.83 6.82 -3.00
CA VAL A 36 -7.57 6.64 -2.27
C VAL A 36 -7.15 7.94 -1.59
N GLN A 37 -7.14 9.07 -2.32
CA GLN A 37 -6.75 10.36 -1.75
C GLN A 37 -7.71 10.83 -0.65
N MET A 38 -9.02 10.63 -0.82
CA MET A 38 -10.01 10.92 0.22
C MET A 38 -9.75 10.12 1.50
N LEU A 39 -9.43 8.83 1.39
CA LEU A 39 -9.15 7.99 2.54
C LEU A 39 -7.84 8.37 3.23
N ILE A 40 -6.80 8.74 2.48
CA ILE A 40 -5.55 9.26 3.03
C ILE A 40 -5.80 10.55 3.82
N ALA A 41 -6.63 11.46 3.30
CA ALA A 41 -7.00 12.68 4.01
C ALA A 41 -7.85 12.40 5.26
N ALA A 42 -8.87 11.54 5.13
CA ALA A 42 -9.76 11.16 6.22
C ALA A 42 -9.03 10.46 7.38
N LYS A 43 -7.95 9.72 7.10
CA LYS A 43 -7.11 9.11 8.13
C LYS A 43 -6.40 10.13 9.03
N LYS A 44 -6.18 11.36 8.56
CA LYS A 44 -5.52 12.42 9.33
C LYS A 44 -6.46 13.15 10.30
N VAL A 45 -7.77 12.89 10.21
CA VAL A 45 -8.79 13.54 11.03
C VAL A 45 -9.34 12.54 12.05
N PRO A 46 -9.19 12.77 13.37
CA PRO A 46 -9.53 11.78 14.40
C PRO A 46 -10.97 11.25 14.32
N SER A 47 -11.94 12.08 13.92
CA SER A 47 -13.35 11.69 13.80
C SER A 47 -13.62 10.74 12.63
N THR A 48 -12.74 10.69 11.61
CA THR A 48 -12.89 9.85 10.42
C THR A 48 -11.82 8.78 10.29
N GLU A 49 -10.80 8.77 11.16
CA GLU A 49 -9.66 7.87 11.10
C GLU A 49 -10.06 6.40 11.08
N ASN A 50 -10.85 5.95 12.07
CA ASN A 50 -11.27 4.55 12.18
C ASN A 50 -12.06 4.08 10.96
N LEU A 51 -12.90 4.95 10.39
CA LEU A 51 -13.66 4.64 9.18
C LEU A 51 -12.72 4.52 7.98
N ALA A 52 -11.80 5.47 7.81
CA ALA A 52 -10.84 5.45 6.72
C ALA A 52 -9.97 4.18 6.75
N VAL A 53 -9.51 3.77 7.93
CA VAL A 53 -8.75 2.52 8.12
C VAL A 53 -9.56 1.30 7.70
N LYS A 54 -10.84 1.20 8.11
CA LYS A 54 -11.72 0.09 7.71
C LYS A 54 -11.87 0.02 6.19
N ILE A 55 -12.12 1.16 5.53
CA ILE A 55 -12.31 1.21 4.07
C ILE A 55 -10.99 0.91 3.34
N GLN A 56 -9.84 1.39 3.84
CA GLN A 56 -8.53 1.05 3.26
C GLN A 56 -8.22 -0.44 3.35
N ALA A 57 -8.62 -1.12 4.42
CA ALA A 57 -8.47 -2.57 4.55
C ALA A 57 -9.35 -3.32 3.52
N GLU A 58 -10.58 -2.87 3.29
CA GLU A 58 -11.44 -3.38 2.20
C GLU A 58 -10.79 -3.14 0.83
N GLN A 59 -10.18 -1.96 0.64
CA GLN A 59 -9.52 -1.58 -0.60
C GLN A 59 -8.28 -2.44 -0.90
N ALA A 60 -7.44 -2.69 0.09
CA ALA A 60 -6.29 -3.59 -0.05
C ALA A 60 -6.73 -5.01 -0.42
N LYS A 61 -7.77 -5.55 0.23
CA LYS A 61 -8.32 -6.88 -0.11
C LYS A 61 -8.84 -6.94 -1.54
N LEU A 62 -9.55 -5.90 -1.99
CA LEU A 62 -10.05 -5.80 -3.36
C LEU A 62 -8.91 -5.70 -4.38
N TRP A 63 -7.86 -4.96 -4.07
CA TRP A 63 -6.68 -4.87 -4.92
C TRP A 63 -5.95 -6.20 -5.05
N LEU A 64 -5.76 -6.91 -3.93
CA LEU A 64 -5.17 -8.25 -3.93
C LEU A 64 -6.02 -9.22 -4.77
N SER A 65 -7.35 -9.23 -4.60
CA SER A 65 -8.22 -10.15 -5.36
C SER A 65 -8.25 -9.86 -6.86
N LYS A 66 -7.99 -8.61 -7.25
CA LYS A 66 -7.89 -8.18 -8.65
C LYS A 66 -6.47 -8.27 -9.21
N GLY A 67 -5.50 -8.75 -8.44
CA GLY A 67 -4.11 -8.86 -8.87
C GLY A 67 -3.44 -7.51 -9.15
N LYS A 68 -3.88 -6.45 -8.49
CA LYS A 68 -3.30 -5.11 -8.67
C LYS A 68 -1.86 -5.10 -8.16
N THR A 69 -0.93 -4.74 -9.03
CA THR A 69 0.50 -4.90 -8.74
C THR A 69 0.95 -3.91 -7.66
N PRO A 70 2.01 -4.25 -6.89
CA PRO A 70 2.65 -3.32 -5.97
C PRO A 70 3.05 -1.99 -6.62
N ALA A 71 3.48 -1.99 -7.88
CA ALA A 71 3.80 -0.77 -8.61
C ALA A 71 2.58 0.15 -8.82
N GLU A 72 1.43 -0.42 -9.21
CA GLU A 72 0.18 0.34 -9.35
C GLU A 72 -0.30 0.90 -8.00
N VAL A 73 -0.22 0.11 -6.94
CA VAL A 73 -0.62 0.57 -5.60
C VAL A 73 0.34 1.64 -5.06
N LEU A 74 1.64 1.53 -5.32
CA LEU A 74 2.63 2.56 -4.96
C LEU A 74 2.29 3.91 -5.60
N ALA A 75 1.87 3.87 -6.88
CA ALA A 75 1.45 5.04 -7.64
C ALA A 75 0.17 5.67 -7.06
N LEU A 76 -0.87 4.87 -6.83
CA LEU A 76 -2.15 5.31 -6.22
C LEU A 76 -1.94 5.95 -4.85
N LEU A 77 -0.98 5.45 -4.05
CA LEU A 77 -0.67 6.00 -2.73
C LEU A 77 0.26 7.24 -2.78
N HIS A 78 0.68 7.68 -3.97
CA HIS A 78 1.61 8.79 -4.17
C HIS A 78 2.93 8.66 -3.38
N LEU A 79 3.45 7.44 -3.29
CA LEU A 79 4.67 7.14 -2.52
C LEU A 79 5.96 7.25 -3.35
N GLY A 80 5.87 7.23 -4.68
CA GLY A 80 7.02 7.28 -5.58
C GLY A 80 7.79 8.62 -5.64
N LYS A 81 7.40 9.65 -4.88
CA LYS A 81 8.06 10.98 -4.91
C LYS A 81 8.34 11.56 -3.53
N GLN A 82 8.65 10.71 -2.55
CA GLN A 82 8.79 11.09 -1.13
C GLN A 82 10.20 10.78 -0.57
N GLU A 83 11.27 11.13 -1.29
CA GLU A 83 12.64 10.73 -0.96
C GLU A 83 13.02 10.84 0.53
N ASN A 84 12.81 12.00 1.13
CA ASN A 84 13.27 12.27 2.50
C ASN A 84 12.38 11.67 3.60
N SER A 85 11.14 11.30 3.27
CA SER A 85 10.13 10.90 4.27
C SER A 85 9.54 9.50 4.03
N LEU A 86 9.91 8.83 2.94
CA LEU A 86 9.29 7.57 2.52
C LEU A 86 9.32 6.51 3.63
N PHE A 87 10.50 6.26 4.20
CA PHE A 87 10.69 5.23 5.22
C PHE A 87 9.99 5.55 6.56
N SER A 88 9.72 6.82 6.83
CA SER A 88 8.98 7.27 8.01
C SER A 88 7.48 7.37 7.75
N ASN A 89 7.02 7.17 6.51
CA ASN A 89 5.62 7.27 6.14
C ASN A 89 4.90 5.96 6.48
N PRO A 90 3.89 5.96 7.38
CA PRO A 90 3.14 4.74 7.71
C PRO A 90 2.43 4.09 6.49
N LEU A 91 2.08 4.88 5.46
CA LEU A 91 1.53 4.33 4.22
C LEU A 91 2.55 3.49 3.44
N PHE A 92 3.84 3.82 3.57
CA PHE A 92 4.90 3.01 2.96
C PHE A 92 5.02 1.65 3.65
N THR A 93 4.94 1.60 4.98
CA THR A 93 4.90 0.33 5.72
C THR A 93 3.70 -0.52 5.31
N ALA A 94 2.51 0.06 5.22
CA ALA A 94 1.31 -0.64 4.76
C ALA A 94 1.43 -1.13 3.30
N TRP A 95 2.11 -0.37 2.44
CA TRP A 95 2.39 -0.78 1.06
C TRP A 95 3.40 -1.94 0.97
N ILE A 96 4.39 -1.99 1.86
CA ILE A 96 5.31 -3.13 1.97
C ILE A 96 4.54 -4.39 2.41
N GLU A 97 3.67 -4.28 3.40
CA GLU A 97 2.79 -5.39 3.82
C GLU A 97 1.88 -5.86 2.69
N TYR A 98 1.27 -4.93 1.94
CA TYR A 98 0.50 -5.24 0.74
C TYR A 98 1.33 -6.02 -0.29
N THR A 99 2.59 -5.59 -0.51
CA THR A 99 3.52 -6.23 -1.44
C THR A 99 3.87 -7.65 -1.00
N ASP A 100 4.02 -7.89 0.31
CA ASP A 100 4.25 -9.22 0.85
C ASP A 100 3.06 -10.14 0.64
N GLU A 101 1.84 -9.66 0.94
CA GLU A 101 0.62 -10.43 0.70
C GLU A 101 0.40 -10.70 -0.78
N TYR A 102 0.68 -9.72 -1.65
CA TYR A 102 0.62 -9.91 -3.09
C TYR A 102 1.55 -11.03 -3.55
N ASN A 103 2.80 -11.05 -3.08
CA ASN A 103 3.78 -12.06 -3.47
C ASN A 103 3.47 -13.46 -2.90
N LYS A 104 2.72 -13.55 -1.79
CA LYS A 104 2.17 -14.81 -1.28
C LYS A 104 0.99 -15.32 -2.11
N ILE A 105 0.23 -14.45 -2.78
CA ILE A 105 -0.89 -14.88 -3.63
C ILE A 105 -0.39 -15.19 -5.04
N TYR A 106 0.48 -14.34 -5.56
CA TYR A 106 1.02 -14.39 -6.92
C TYR A 106 2.51 -14.78 -6.91
N PHE A 107 2.76 -16.02 -6.46
CA PHE A 107 4.11 -16.59 -6.35
C PHE A 107 4.87 -16.57 -7.68
N GLY A 108 6.20 -16.37 -7.60
CA GLY A 108 7.08 -16.40 -8.77
C GLY A 108 7.02 -15.16 -9.66
N THR A 109 6.18 -14.17 -9.34
CA THR A 109 6.17 -12.88 -10.04
C THR A 109 7.38 -12.03 -9.65
N ARG A 110 7.81 -11.14 -10.55
CA ARG A 110 8.85 -10.12 -10.26
C ARG A 110 8.27 -8.83 -9.67
N ASN A 111 7.02 -8.88 -9.22
CA ASN A 111 6.26 -7.76 -8.68
C ASN A 111 6.61 -7.55 -7.20
N THR A 112 7.87 -7.23 -6.91
CA THR A 112 8.36 -6.99 -5.55
C THR A 112 8.59 -5.50 -5.27
N ALA A 113 8.94 -5.16 -4.03
CA ALA A 113 9.06 -3.77 -3.61
C ALA A 113 10.19 -3.03 -4.35
N ILE A 114 11.34 -3.68 -4.56
CA ILE A 114 12.51 -3.05 -5.18
C ILE A 114 12.25 -2.66 -6.66
N PRO A 115 11.78 -3.54 -7.55
CA PRO A 115 11.43 -3.15 -8.92
C PRO A 115 10.40 -2.02 -8.98
N ALA A 116 9.38 -2.03 -8.11
CA ALA A 116 8.39 -0.97 -8.05
C ALA A 116 9.01 0.38 -7.66
N LEU A 117 9.90 0.40 -6.65
CA LEU A 117 10.62 1.61 -6.24
C LEU A 117 11.60 2.09 -7.32
N LYS A 118 12.21 1.16 -8.06
CA LYS A 118 13.15 1.48 -9.15
C LYS A 118 12.50 2.16 -10.36
N ALA A 119 11.17 2.13 -10.47
CA ALA A 119 10.44 2.94 -11.45
C ALA A 119 10.49 4.44 -11.13
N TYR A 120 10.83 4.81 -9.89
CA TYR A 120 10.87 6.19 -9.40
C TYR A 120 12.26 6.65 -8.98
N TYR A 121 13.08 5.74 -8.46
CA TYR A 121 14.41 6.03 -7.94
C TYR A 121 15.44 5.15 -8.64
N ASN A 122 16.55 5.73 -9.07
CA ASN A 122 17.67 4.93 -9.54
C ASN A 122 18.33 4.18 -8.36
N ASP A 123 19.23 3.23 -8.66
CA ASP A 123 19.84 2.39 -7.62
C ASP A 123 20.63 3.20 -6.58
N ASP A 124 21.33 4.28 -6.99
CA ASP A 124 22.14 5.06 -6.06
C ASP A 124 21.30 5.96 -5.14
N VAL A 125 20.22 6.56 -5.64
CA VAL A 125 19.27 7.32 -4.83
C VAL A 125 18.56 6.40 -3.85
N LEU A 126 18.05 5.25 -4.32
CA LEU A 126 17.38 4.28 -3.46
C LEU A 126 18.30 3.76 -2.35
N ALA A 127 19.57 3.44 -2.68
CA ALA A 127 20.56 3.03 -1.69
C ALA A 127 20.83 4.12 -0.64
N LYS A 128 20.99 5.39 -1.07
CA LYS A 128 21.18 6.53 -0.14
C LYS A 128 19.99 6.72 0.79
N MET A 129 18.76 6.62 0.27
CA MET A 129 17.53 6.68 1.08
C MET A 129 17.50 5.58 2.14
N ILE A 130 17.79 4.34 1.75
CA ILE A 130 17.84 3.19 2.67
C ILE A 130 18.89 3.42 3.76
N LEU A 131 20.11 3.84 3.39
CA LEU A 131 21.20 4.09 4.35
C LEU A 131 20.88 5.26 5.30
N ALA A 132 20.21 6.31 4.83
CA ALA A 132 19.75 7.40 5.67
C ALA A 132 18.71 6.92 6.69
N ALA A 133 17.72 6.14 6.24
CA ALA A 133 16.70 5.56 7.11
C ALA A 133 17.28 4.59 8.17
N LYS A 134 18.43 3.97 7.90
CA LYS A 134 19.11 3.11 8.88
C LYS A 134 19.54 3.86 10.14
N LYS A 135 19.83 5.16 10.03
CA LYS A 135 20.32 6.00 11.13
C LYS A 135 19.23 6.35 12.15
N ASN A 136 17.97 6.25 11.76
CA ASN A 136 16.84 6.49 12.66
C ASN A 136 16.33 5.15 13.24
N PRO A 137 16.32 4.98 14.58
CA PRO A 137 15.86 3.75 15.22
C PRO A 137 14.47 3.30 14.79
N SER A 138 13.53 4.23 14.56
CA SER A 138 12.15 3.87 14.19
C SER A 138 12.03 3.27 12.78
N THR A 139 12.98 3.56 11.89
CA THR A 139 13.00 3.08 10.50
C THR A 139 14.08 2.04 10.23
N SER A 140 14.93 1.74 11.22
CA SER A 140 16.12 0.90 11.06
C SER A 140 15.81 -0.54 10.64
N SER A 141 14.75 -1.14 11.20
CA SER A 141 14.33 -2.52 10.85
C SER A 141 13.88 -2.61 9.39
N LEU A 142 12.98 -1.72 8.98
CA LEU A 142 12.49 -1.65 7.58
C LEU A 142 13.65 -1.34 6.62
N SER A 143 14.52 -0.40 6.98
CA SER A 143 15.72 -0.08 6.20
C SER A 143 16.62 -1.30 6.00
N LYS A 144 16.90 -2.08 7.06
CA LYS A 144 17.72 -3.28 6.96
C LYS A 144 17.11 -4.31 5.99
N ARG A 145 15.81 -4.56 6.13
CA ARG A 145 15.09 -5.45 5.20
C ARG A 145 15.19 -4.96 3.76
N MET A 146 14.91 -3.68 3.51
CA MET A 146 14.95 -3.10 2.16
C MET A 146 16.37 -3.12 1.57
N TYR A 147 17.40 -2.97 2.39
CA TYR A 147 18.79 -3.13 1.97
C TYR A 147 19.07 -4.57 1.48
N ASP A 148 18.64 -5.57 2.24
CA ASP A 148 18.82 -6.98 1.88
C ASP A 148 18.09 -7.32 0.56
N GLU A 149 16.87 -6.79 0.36
CA GLU A 149 16.12 -6.93 -0.88
C GLU A 149 16.82 -6.25 -2.07
N LEU A 150 17.36 -5.03 -1.88
CA LEU A 150 18.08 -4.30 -2.93
C LEU A 150 19.32 -5.08 -3.38
N VAL A 151 20.14 -5.57 -2.44
CA VAL A 151 21.33 -6.36 -2.74
C VAL A 151 20.96 -7.66 -3.47
N ARG A 152 19.90 -8.36 -3.04
CA ARG A 152 19.40 -9.55 -3.73
C ARG A 152 19.01 -9.26 -5.18
N SER A 153 18.39 -8.11 -5.44
CA SER A 153 17.98 -7.71 -6.79
C SER A 153 19.19 -7.53 -7.73
N TRP A 154 20.33 -7.08 -7.22
CA TRP A 154 21.56 -6.96 -8.01
C TRP A 154 22.15 -8.34 -8.34
N SER A 155 22.12 -9.27 -7.39
CA SER A 155 22.58 -10.65 -7.61
C SER A 155 21.73 -11.38 -8.65
N THR A 156 20.40 -11.20 -8.63
CA THR A 156 19.51 -11.79 -9.65
C THR A 156 19.71 -11.18 -11.03
N ASN A 157 20.04 -9.89 -11.13
CA ASN A 157 20.29 -9.23 -12.41
C ASN A 157 21.66 -9.57 -13.00
N LYS A 158 22.69 -9.80 -12.18
CA LYS A 158 24.01 -10.26 -12.64
C LYS A 158 24.03 -11.71 -13.15
N LEU A 159 22.97 -12.48 -12.86
CA LEU A 159 22.80 -13.87 -13.29
C LEU A 159 21.84 -14.03 -14.48
N ALA A 160 21.35 -12.92 -15.07
CA ALA A 160 20.57 -12.98 -16.30
C ALA A 160 21.54 -13.15 -17.51
N PRO A 161 21.40 -14.20 -18.32
CA PRO A 161 22.26 -14.48 -19.47
C PRO A 161 22.13 -13.43 -20.59
#